data_AF-A0A151Z8Q8-F1
#
_entry.id   AF-A0A151Z8Q8-F1
#
_cell.length_a   1.000
_cell.length_b   1.000
_cell.length_c   1.000
_cell.angle_alpha   90.00
_cell.angle_beta   90.00
_cell.angle_gamma   90.00
#
_symmetry.space_group_name_H-M   'P 1'
#
loop_
_entity.id
_entity.type
_entity.pdbx_description
1 polymer ?
#
loop_
_entity_poly.entity_id
_entity_poly.type
_entity_poly.pdbx_seq_one_letter_code
_entity_poly.pdbx_strand_id
1 'polypeptide(L)'
;MGSSSSSSRGGTGSPLVFQNIRIEDREKDVRIVYVWVGLRSLISWWGANHWSVILKLSNGQYVCQQKNTNHYVACKVENSLGDAARQTWGEEGRKVRLSCYGECDVSWSTFHSNFREHSRYSYITDDCQNYARKLVDYLTGNFVGMFPIEDGPEFW
;
A
#
# COMPACT_ATOMS: atom_id res chain seq x y z
N MET A 1 39.84 -15.75 -20.61
CA MET A 1 39.33 -14.71 -19.69
C MET A 1 37.82 -14.74 -19.77
N GLY A 2 37.20 -15.60 -18.97
CA GLY A 2 35.74 -15.75 -18.91
C GLY A 2 35.26 -15.09 -17.63
N SER A 3 34.69 -13.89 -17.73
CA SER A 3 34.05 -13.24 -16.61
C SER A 3 32.63 -13.78 -16.48
N SER A 4 32.46 -14.68 -15.52
CA SER A 4 31.16 -15.18 -15.07
C SER A 4 30.36 -13.99 -14.52
N SER A 5 29.31 -13.58 -15.24
CA SER A 5 28.30 -12.67 -14.73
C SER A 5 27.51 -13.38 -13.64
N SER A 6 27.66 -12.88 -12.41
CA SER A 6 26.87 -13.27 -11.27
C SER A 6 25.40 -12.99 -11.54
N SER A 7 24.62 -14.06 -11.68
CA SER A 7 23.17 -14.04 -11.69
C SER A 7 22.69 -13.66 -10.29
N SER A 8 22.31 -12.40 -10.10
CA SER A 8 21.60 -11.93 -8.92
C SER A 8 20.17 -12.52 -8.90
N ARG A 9 20.06 -13.72 -8.33
CA ARG A 9 18.80 -14.27 -7.83
C ARG A 9 18.32 -13.41 -6.65
N GLY A 10 17.06 -12.95 -6.70
CA GLY A 10 16.25 -12.67 -5.51
C GLY A 10 16.11 -11.20 -5.09
N GLY A 11 15.57 -10.34 -5.96
CA GLY A 11 14.98 -9.06 -5.56
C GLY A 11 13.45 -9.20 -5.51
N THR A 12 12.91 -9.80 -4.44
CA THR A 12 11.46 -10.02 -4.29
C THR A 12 10.72 -8.71 -4.04
N GLY A 13 9.90 -8.31 -5.02
CA GLY A 13 8.52 -7.85 -4.82
C GLY A 13 8.29 -6.50 -4.13
N SER A 14 8.70 -5.39 -4.76
CA SER A 14 7.88 -4.16 -4.91
C SER A 14 8.75 -2.99 -5.41
N PRO A 15 8.27 -2.18 -6.37
CA PRO A 15 9.02 -1.04 -6.88
C PRO A 15 9.31 0.02 -5.79
N LEU A 16 10.50 0.61 -5.86
CA LEU A 16 10.90 1.80 -5.10
C LEU A 16 10.01 2.99 -5.54
N VAL A 17 9.47 3.73 -4.57
CA VAL A 17 8.67 4.96 -4.65
C VAL A 17 8.48 5.54 -6.08
N PHE A 18 7.29 5.34 -6.67
CA PHE A 18 6.88 6.03 -7.90
C PHE A 18 5.71 6.96 -7.58
N GLN A 19 6.05 8.20 -7.26
CA GLN A 19 5.09 9.30 -7.24
C GLN A 19 4.84 9.71 -8.68
N ASN A 20 3.60 9.63 -9.15
CA ASN A 20 3.14 10.53 -10.21
C ASN A 20 1.65 10.76 -10.04
N ILE A 21 1.32 11.73 -9.17
CA ILE A 21 0.11 12.53 -9.40
C ILE A 21 0.17 13.04 -10.84
N ARG A 22 -0.97 13.00 -11.54
CA ARG A 22 -1.07 13.49 -12.92
C ARG A 22 -0.49 14.89 -13.02
N ILE A 23 0.18 15.17 -14.14
CA ILE A 23 0.91 16.43 -14.31
C ILE A 23 -0.05 17.62 -14.16
N GLU A 24 -1.26 17.53 -14.70
CA GLU A 24 -2.29 18.57 -14.59
C GLU A 24 -2.84 18.81 -13.16
N ASP A 25 -2.55 17.92 -12.21
CA ASP A 25 -3.05 18.00 -10.83
C ASP A 25 -1.95 18.35 -9.82
N ARG A 26 -0.70 18.52 -10.25
CA ARG A 26 0.44 18.77 -9.35
C ARG A 26 0.35 20.07 -8.57
N GLU A 27 -0.29 21.09 -9.14
CA GLU A 27 -0.50 22.40 -8.50
C GLU A 27 -1.84 22.47 -7.74
N LYS A 28 -2.67 21.43 -7.82
CA LYS A 28 -3.96 21.36 -7.13
C LYS A 28 -3.76 20.75 -5.74
N ASP A 29 -4.61 21.14 -4.80
CA ASP A 29 -4.70 20.44 -3.52
C ASP A 29 -5.48 19.13 -3.69
N VAL A 30 -4.76 18.09 -4.13
CA VAL A 30 -5.30 16.73 -4.18
C VAL A 30 -5.50 16.23 -2.76
N ARG A 31 -6.68 15.71 -2.46
CA ARG A 31 -7.06 15.23 -1.12
C ARG A 31 -7.17 13.72 -1.12
N ILE A 32 -6.78 13.08 -0.03
CA ILE A 32 -7.14 11.70 0.28
C ILE A 32 -8.59 11.74 0.76
N VAL A 33 -9.45 10.98 0.10
CA VAL A 33 -10.90 11.01 0.33
C VAL A 33 -11.48 9.72 0.85
N TYR A 34 -10.82 8.58 0.60
CA TYR A 34 -11.22 7.27 1.11
C TYR A 34 -10.00 6.40 1.41
N VAL A 35 -10.15 5.52 2.40
CA VAL A 35 -9.12 4.57 2.82
C VAL A 35 -9.65 3.14 2.77
N TRP A 36 -8.88 2.24 2.16
CA TRP A 36 -9.08 0.80 2.24
C TRP A 36 -7.83 0.12 2.78
N VAL A 37 -8.02 -1.07 3.34
CA VAL A 37 -6.93 -2.03 3.57
C VAL A 37 -7.07 -3.17 2.58
N GLY A 38 -6.02 -3.42 1.81
CA GLY A 38 -5.91 -4.57 0.92
C GLY A 38 -5.25 -5.74 1.64
N LEU A 39 -5.92 -6.88 1.66
CA LEU A 39 -5.41 -8.14 2.19
C LEU A 39 -5.08 -9.09 1.04
N ARG A 40 -3.82 -9.52 0.96
CA ARG A 40 -3.36 -10.56 0.04
C ARG A 40 -2.97 -11.82 0.80
N SER A 41 -3.56 -12.95 0.43
CA SER A 41 -3.13 -14.28 0.88
C SER A 41 -1.94 -14.75 0.02
N LEU A 42 -0.79 -15.05 0.63
CA LEU A 42 0.41 -15.51 -0.08
C LEU A 42 0.42 -17.03 -0.30
N ILE A 43 -0.27 -17.80 0.54
CA ILE A 43 -0.31 -19.28 0.47
C ILE A 43 -1.74 -19.79 0.60
N SER A 44 -2.41 -19.44 1.69
CA SER A 44 -3.81 -19.78 1.99
C SER A 44 -4.41 -18.71 2.90
N TRP A 45 -5.73 -18.74 3.08
CA TRP A 45 -6.45 -17.77 3.89
C TRP A 45 -5.92 -17.62 5.33
N TRP A 46 -5.48 -18.74 5.91
CA TRP A 46 -4.91 -18.83 7.26
C TRP A 46 -3.36 -18.81 7.25
N GLY A 47 -2.75 -18.66 6.08
CA GLY A 47 -1.31 -18.63 5.89
C GLY A 47 -0.75 -17.21 5.93
N ALA A 48 0.53 -17.08 5.55
CA ALA A 48 1.17 -15.76 5.45
C ALA A 48 0.35 -14.85 4.54
N ASN A 49 0.09 -13.63 5.02
CA ASN A 49 -0.63 -12.60 4.29
C ASN A 49 0.17 -11.30 4.26
N HIS A 50 -0.18 -10.44 3.32
CA HIS A 50 0.39 -9.10 3.21
C HIS A 50 -0.70 -8.05 3.15
N TRP A 51 -0.48 -6.95 3.87
CA TRP A 51 -1.44 -5.85 3.97
C TRP A 51 -0.87 -4.61 3.29
N SER A 52 -1.70 -3.98 2.46
CA SER A 52 -1.47 -2.65 1.92
C SER A 52 -2.58 -1.72 2.36
N VAL A 53 -2.29 -0.42 2.37
CA VAL A 53 -3.31 0.63 2.47
C VAL A 53 -3.52 1.19 1.09
N ILE A 54 -4.77 1.18 0.64
CA ILE A 54 -5.18 1.78 -0.63
C ILE A 54 -5.90 3.09 -0.33
N LEU A 55 -5.46 4.18 -0.95
CA LEU A 55 -6.01 5.51 -0.75
C LEU A 55 -6.68 5.96 -2.04
N LYS A 56 -7.89 6.53 -1.98
CA LYS A 56 -8.48 7.27 -3.11
C LYS A 56 -8.14 8.72 -2.99
N LEU A 57 -7.75 9.31 -4.11
CA LEU A 57 -7.48 10.71 -4.24
C LEU A 57 -8.67 11.43 -4.87
N SER A 58 -8.87 12.69 -4.52
CA SER A 58 -9.97 13.54 -5.02
C SER A 58 -9.91 13.76 -6.54
N ASN A 59 -8.74 13.60 -7.15
CA ASN A 59 -8.55 13.63 -8.60
C ASN A 59 -8.88 12.30 -9.31
N GLY A 60 -9.40 11.32 -8.58
CA GLY A 60 -9.79 10.01 -9.12
C GLY A 60 -8.65 9.00 -9.27
N GLN A 61 -7.42 9.36 -8.91
CA GLN A 61 -6.31 8.40 -8.80
C GLN A 61 -6.38 7.62 -7.48
N TYR A 62 -5.62 6.53 -7.42
CA TYR A 62 -5.52 5.65 -6.26
C TYR A 62 -4.06 5.46 -5.88
N VAL A 63 -3.78 5.26 -4.60
CA VAL A 63 -2.43 5.01 -4.11
C VAL A 63 -2.40 3.68 -3.41
N CYS A 64 -1.43 2.83 -3.73
CA CYS A 64 -1.07 1.69 -2.91
C CYS A 64 0.13 2.06 -2.04
N GLN A 65 -0.03 2.03 -0.72
CA GLN A 65 1.04 2.15 0.26
C GLN A 65 1.21 0.84 1.01
N GLN A 66 2.44 0.36 1.10
CA GLN A 66 2.73 -0.91 1.76
C GLN A 66 4.13 -0.90 2.34
N LYS A 67 4.32 -1.62 3.44
CA LYS A 67 5.62 -1.75 4.08
C LYS A 67 6.33 -3.01 3.57
N ASN A 68 7.45 -2.81 2.89
CA ASN A 68 8.25 -3.90 2.32
C ASN A 68 9.14 -4.57 3.37
N THR A 69 9.60 -5.77 3.03
CA THR A 69 10.54 -6.58 3.83
C THR A 69 11.89 -5.91 4.05
N ASN A 70 12.29 -4.99 3.18
CA ASN A 70 13.53 -4.22 3.28
C ASN A 70 13.43 -2.97 4.17
N HIS A 71 12.38 -2.85 4.99
CA HIS A 71 12.13 -1.74 5.92
C HIS A 71 11.71 -0.41 5.28
N TYR A 72 11.38 -0.39 3.98
CA TYR A 72 10.89 0.80 3.31
C TYR A 72 9.38 0.71 3.04
N VAL A 73 8.72 1.87 3.11
CA VAL A 73 7.35 2.01 2.61
C VAL A 73 7.43 2.23 1.10
N ALA A 74 6.83 1.32 0.35
CA ALA A 74 6.57 1.51 -1.06
C ALA A 74 5.25 2.25 -1.25
N CYS A 75 5.27 3.23 -2.15
CA CYS A 75 4.12 4.03 -2.51
C CYS A 75 4.05 4.11 -4.02
N LYS A 76 2.89 3.74 -4.59
CA LYS A 76 2.64 3.81 -6.03
C LYS A 76 1.26 4.38 -6.32
N VAL A 77 1.21 5.34 -7.23
CA VAL A 77 -0.03 5.96 -7.70
C VAL A 77 -0.49 5.24 -8.96
N GLU A 78 -1.78 4.91 -9.02
CA GLU A 78 -2.45 4.22 -10.11
C GLU A 78 -3.73 4.98 -10.52
N ASN A 79 -4.26 4.66 -11.71
CA ASN A 79 -5.46 5.33 -12.25
C ASN A 79 -6.76 4.57 -11.96
N SER A 80 -6.68 3.41 -11.30
CA SER A 80 -7.86 2.64 -10.90
C SER A 80 -7.65 1.95 -9.55
N LEU A 81 -8.76 1.66 -8.87
CA LEU A 81 -8.75 0.93 -7.60
C LEU A 81 -8.15 -0.46 -7.75
N GLY A 82 -8.48 -1.16 -8.85
CA GLY A 82 -8.01 -2.51 -9.12
C GLY A 82 -6.51 -2.56 -9.40
N ASP A 83 -5.98 -1.59 -10.14
CA ASP A 83 -4.53 -1.50 -10.38
C ASP A 83 -3.77 -1.22 -9.09
N ALA A 84 -4.27 -0.31 -8.26
CA ALA A 84 -3.69 -0.03 -6.94
C ALA A 84 -3.73 -1.28 -6.04
N ALA A 85 -4.88 -1.96 -5.96
CA ALA A 85 -5.00 -3.18 -5.17
C ALA A 85 -4.02 -4.26 -5.62
N ARG A 86 -3.84 -4.45 -6.94
CA ARG A 86 -2.87 -5.41 -7.51
C ARG A 86 -1.41 -5.08 -7.19
N GLN A 87 -1.08 -3.85 -6.81
CA GLN A 87 0.28 -3.53 -6.36
C GLN A 87 0.64 -4.14 -5.01
N THR A 88 -0.33 -4.63 -4.23
CA THR A 88 -0.09 -5.26 -2.92
C THR A 88 0.85 -6.45 -3.07
N TRP A 89 2.09 -6.35 -2.59
CA TRP A 89 3.20 -7.31 -2.75
C TRP A 89 3.75 -7.45 -4.18
N GLY A 90 3.47 -6.50 -5.07
CA GLY A 90 3.91 -6.51 -6.47
C GLY A 90 3.12 -7.49 -7.35
N GLU A 91 3.76 -7.97 -8.42
CA GLU A 91 3.11 -8.82 -9.45
C GLU A 91 2.77 -10.24 -8.98
N GLU A 92 3.27 -10.68 -7.82
CA GLU A 92 3.17 -12.08 -7.37
C GLU A 92 2.03 -12.36 -6.39
N GLY A 93 1.11 -13.26 -6.76
CA GLY A 93 0.05 -13.80 -5.89
C GLY A 93 -1.33 -13.81 -6.56
N ARG A 94 -2.35 -14.39 -5.90
CA ARG A 94 -3.60 -14.78 -6.61
C ARG A 94 -4.78 -13.82 -6.48
N LYS A 95 -4.95 -13.13 -5.35
CA LYS A 95 -6.16 -12.36 -5.04
C LYS A 95 -5.89 -11.33 -3.95
N VAL A 96 -6.44 -10.12 -4.11
CA VAL A 96 -6.45 -9.06 -3.09
C VAL A 96 -7.89 -8.70 -2.76
N ARG A 97 -8.24 -8.75 -1.47
CA ARG A 97 -9.56 -8.34 -0.99
C ARG A 97 -9.43 -7.03 -0.23
N LEU A 98 -10.27 -6.06 -0.57
CA LEU A 98 -10.26 -4.78 0.11
C LEU A 98 -11.25 -4.77 1.28
N SER A 99 -10.96 -3.95 2.28
CA SER A 99 -11.87 -3.58 3.36
C SER A 99 -11.95 -2.06 3.41
N CYS A 100 -13.15 -1.49 3.37
CA CYS A 100 -13.32 -0.04 3.40
C CYS A 100 -13.30 0.47 4.84
N TYR A 101 -12.45 1.46 5.14
CA TYR A 101 -12.40 2.12 6.44
C TYR A 101 -12.92 3.55 6.41
N GLY A 102 -13.58 3.92 5.31
CA GLY A 102 -14.38 5.15 5.24
C GLY A 102 -13.66 6.35 4.64
N GLU A 103 -14.35 7.48 4.78
CA GLU A 103 -13.97 8.77 4.23
C GLU A 103 -12.96 9.51 5.11
N CYS A 104 -12.18 10.39 4.49
CA CYS A 104 -11.34 11.37 5.18
C CYS A 104 -11.18 12.62 4.31
N ASP A 105 -10.57 13.67 4.86
CA ASP A 105 -10.19 14.86 4.09
C ASP A 105 -8.78 15.31 4.50
N VAL A 106 -7.77 14.70 3.87
CA VAL A 106 -6.35 14.97 4.18
C VAL A 106 -5.63 15.39 2.91
N SER A 107 -4.92 16.52 2.95
CA SER A 107 -4.10 16.95 1.80
C SER A 107 -3.03 15.91 1.48
N TRP A 108 -3.03 15.42 0.23
CA TRP A 108 -2.05 14.45 -0.25
C TRP A 108 -0.63 15.02 -0.13
N SER A 109 -0.43 16.28 -0.51
CA SER A 109 0.90 16.91 -0.47
C SER A 109 1.46 16.97 0.95
N THR A 110 0.62 17.36 1.92
CA THR A 110 0.98 17.44 3.34
C THR A 110 1.19 16.06 3.95
N PHE A 111 0.28 15.13 3.68
CA PHE A 111 0.41 13.73 4.10
C PHE A 111 1.74 13.17 3.60
N HIS A 112 1.95 13.25 2.29
CA HIS A 112 3.13 12.70 1.62
C HIS A 112 4.44 13.37 2.05
N SER A 113 4.45 14.69 2.32
CA SER A 113 5.65 15.38 2.80
C SER A 113 6.03 15.00 4.24
N ASN A 114 5.02 14.77 5.08
CA ASN A 114 5.20 14.37 6.48
C ASN A 114 5.48 12.87 6.60
N PHE A 115 5.07 12.08 5.61
CA PHE A 115 5.29 10.64 5.57
C PHE A 115 6.73 10.30 5.19
N ARG A 116 7.66 10.61 6.09
CA ARG A 116 9.06 10.15 6.08
C ARG A 116 9.24 8.99 7.04
N GLU A 117 8.33 8.02 7.02
CA GLU A 117 8.42 6.87 7.92
C GLU A 117 9.52 5.90 7.43
N HIS A 118 10.75 6.18 7.85
CA HIS A 118 11.85 5.21 7.86
C HIS A 118 11.76 4.38 9.14
N SER A 119 10.73 3.55 9.25
CA SER A 119 10.54 2.68 10.41
C SER A 119 11.15 1.29 10.14
N ARG A 120 12.01 0.82 11.05
CA ARG A 120 12.64 -0.51 10.99
C ARG A 120 11.55 -1.60 10.98
N TYR A 121 11.24 -2.18 9.82
CA TYR A 121 10.33 -3.35 9.73
C TYR A 121 10.77 -4.46 10.70
N SER A 122 9.91 -4.78 11.66
CA SER A 122 10.05 -5.93 12.56
C SER A 122 8.80 -6.77 12.37
N TYR A 123 8.96 -8.04 12.04
CA TYR A 123 7.83 -8.97 11.81
C TYR A 123 6.89 -9.06 13.03
N ILE A 124 7.37 -8.71 14.23
CA ILE A 124 6.62 -8.86 15.49
C ILE A 124 5.91 -7.56 15.89
N THR A 125 6.49 -6.39 15.62
CA THR A 125 6.04 -5.11 16.20
C THR A 125 5.88 -3.96 15.20
N ASP A 126 6.40 -4.10 13.99
CA ASP A 126 6.47 -3.02 13.01
C ASP A 126 6.34 -3.57 11.58
N ASP A 127 5.37 -4.46 11.40
CA ASP A 127 5.06 -5.18 10.18
C ASP A 127 4.04 -4.44 9.29
N CYS A 128 3.68 -5.03 8.15
CA CYS A 128 2.71 -4.46 7.22
C CYS A 128 1.31 -4.28 7.85
N GLN A 129 0.95 -5.12 8.82
CA GLN A 129 -0.34 -5.03 9.51
C GLN A 129 -0.37 -3.82 10.43
N ASN A 130 0.60 -3.69 11.33
CA ASN A 130 0.69 -2.56 12.26
C ASN A 130 0.85 -1.23 11.53
N TYR A 131 1.58 -1.21 10.43
CA TYR A 131 1.62 -0.05 9.52
C TYR A 131 0.22 0.34 9.04
N ALA A 132 -0.54 -0.61 8.50
CA ALA A 132 -1.89 -0.35 8.01
C ALA A 132 -2.83 0.13 9.14
N ARG A 133 -2.76 -0.49 10.33
CA ARG A 133 -3.57 -0.07 11.49
C ARG A 133 -3.32 1.40 11.87
N LYS A 134 -2.05 1.79 12.01
CA LYS A 134 -1.67 3.17 12.35
C LYS A 134 -2.11 4.16 11.29
N LEU A 135 -1.96 3.81 10.01
CA LEU A 135 -2.31 4.72 8.93
C LEU A 135 -3.83 4.90 8.80
N VAL A 136 -4.61 3.84 8.97
CA VAL A 136 -6.08 3.93 8.99
C VAL A 136 -6.56 4.78 10.18
N ASP A 137 -6.03 4.55 11.38
CA ASP A 137 -6.35 5.33 12.57
C ASP A 137 -6.01 6.82 12.38
N TYR A 138 -4.81 7.12 11.84
CA TYR A 138 -4.40 8.48 11.55
C TYR A 138 -5.32 9.21 10.54
N LEU A 139 -5.73 8.52 9.47
CA LEU A 139 -6.52 9.14 8.39
C LEU A 139 -8.02 9.21 8.71
N THR A 140 -8.56 8.23 9.43
CA THR A 140 -10.01 8.04 9.57
C THR A 140 -10.50 8.00 11.02
N GLY A 141 -9.60 7.83 11.99
CA GLY A 141 -9.95 7.55 13.39
C GLY A 141 -10.55 6.16 13.63
N ASN A 142 -10.59 5.30 12.61
CA ASN A 142 -11.16 3.96 12.72
C ASN A 142 -10.13 2.92 13.17
N PHE A 143 -10.60 1.96 13.95
CA PHE A 143 -9.79 0.85 14.42
C PHE A 143 -9.81 -0.34 13.45
N VAL A 144 -8.63 -0.83 13.07
CA VAL A 144 -8.46 -2.06 12.29
C VAL A 144 -8.17 -3.21 13.26
N GLY A 145 -9.03 -4.23 13.26
CA GLY A 145 -8.91 -5.40 14.14
C GLY A 145 -7.73 -6.32 13.84
N MET A 146 -7.82 -7.55 14.37
CA MET A 146 -6.83 -8.60 14.10
C MET A 146 -6.73 -8.92 12.61
N PHE A 147 -7.89 -8.95 11.93
CA PHE A 147 -8.01 -9.02 10.48
C PHE A 147 -8.91 -7.88 9.99
N PRO A 148 -8.75 -7.42 8.73
CA PRO A 148 -9.67 -6.49 8.13
C PRO A 148 -11.07 -7.10 7.96
N ILE A 149 -12.10 -6.25 7.90
CA ILE A 149 -13.52 -6.70 7.85
C ILE A 149 -13.91 -7.29 6.47
N GLU A 150 -13.10 -7.01 5.44
CA GLU A 150 -13.19 -7.56 4.09
C GLU A 150 -14.56 -7.38 3.40
N ASP A 151 -15.15 -6.22 3.60
CA ASP A 151 -16.44 -5.80 3.06
C ASP A 151 -16.34 -5.13 1.67
N GLY A 152 -15.13 -4.99 1.13
CA GLY A 152 -14.86 -4.30 -0.12
C GLY A 152 -14.72 -5.23 -1.35
N PRO A 153 -14.42 -4.63 -2.52
CA PRO A 153 -14.25 -5.37 -3.76
C PRO A 153 -13.00 -6.28 -3.74
N GLU A 154 -13.02 -7.25 -4.65
CA GLU A 154 -11.94 -8.22 -4.83
C GLU A 154 -11.29 -8.05 -6.21
N PHE A 155 -9.97 -8.22 -6.26
CA PHE A 155 -9.18 -8.10 -7.48
C PHE A 155 -8.24 -9.30 -7.64
N TRP A 156 -8.10 -9.75 -8.88
CA TRP A 156 -7.20 -10.82 -9.32
C TRP A 156 -6.06 -10.22 -10.16
#